data_AF-A0A9P6N6Z1-F1
#
_entry.id   AF-A0A9P6N6Z1-F1
#
_cell.length_a   1.000
_cell.length_b   1.000
_cell.length_c   1.000
_cell.angle_alpha   90.00
_cell.angle_beta   90.00
_cell.angle_gamma   90.00
#
_symmetry.space_group_name_H-M   'P 1'
#
loop_
_entity.id
_entity.type
_entity.pdbx_description
1 polymer ?
#
loop_
_entity_poly.entity_id
_entity_poly.type
_entity_poly.pdbx_seq_one_letter_code
_entity_poly.pdbx_strand_id
1 'polypeptide(L)'
;MHQPILINLIAWSSCILFSSILRAQVIQPTVSSYATSFSKCPPSTSLLRLAGSPIHSNQSLCQEEAAYQRGRRSLIAPLWKSCFTSGIGAQTGYASLFQHDDFRIPNMALAHSGGGLRASLYGAGVLQAL
;
A
#
# COMPACT_ATOMS: atom_id res chain seq x y z
N MET A 1 -38.19 42.14 44.60
CA MET A 1 -38.15 41.06 43.58
C MET A 1 -37.53 41.68 42.33
N HIS A 2 -36.21 41.79 42.27
CA HIS A 2 -35.27 40.95 41.51
C HIS A 2 -35.50 40.92 39.98
N GLN A 3 -34.63 41.69 39.31
CA GLN A 3 -34.10 41.69 37.92
C GLN A 3 -34.64 40.67 36.89
N PRO A 4 -34.75 41.08 35.61
CA PRO A 4 -34.55 40.18 34.46
C PRO A 4 -33.29 40.56 33.67
N ILE A 5 -32.32 39.65 33.65
CA ILE A 5 -31.13 39.66 32.79
C ILE A 5 -31.32 38.64 31.68
N LEU A 6 -31.20 39.15 30.46
CA LEU A 6 -30.61 38.55 29.25
C LEU A 6 -30.68 37.02 29.09
N ILE A 7 -31.31 36.56 28.02
CA ILE A 7 -30.74 35.61 27.04
C ILE A 7 -31.64 35.68 25.79
N ASN A 8 -31.01 35.74 24.62
CA ASN A 8 -31.55 35.78 23.25
C ASN A 8 -31.72 37.16 22.64
N LEU A 9 -31.18 37.27 21.42
CA LEU A 9 -31.12 38.43 20.51
C LEU A 9 -29.97 39.39 20.84
N ILE A 10 -28.76 39.02 20.42
CA ILE A 10 -27.82 39.79 19.59
C ILE A 10 -26.56 38.92 19.48
N ALA A 11 -26.55 37.99 18.52
CA ALA A 11 -25.33 37.32 18.07
C ALA A 11 -25.46 37.01 16.57
N TRP A 12 -26.01 37.97 15.83
CA TRP A 12 -25.91 38.09 14.38
C TRP A 12 -25.06 39.31 14.08
N SER A 13 -23.74 39.20 14.29
CA SER A 13 -22.74 40.06 13.66
C SER A 13 -21.36 39.66 14.16
N SER A 14 -20.42 39.58 13.22
CA SER A 14 -18.98 39.40 13.41
C SER A 14 -18.48 37.96 13.38
N CYS A 15 -18.40 37.40 12.17
CA CYS A 15 -17.27 36.59 11.72
C CYS A 15 -17.27 36.52 10.18
N ILE A 16 -17.28 37.68 9.53
CA ILE A 16 -16.74 37.80 8.17
C ILE A 16 -15.37 38.47 8.34
N LEU A 17 -14.37 37.92 7.65
CA LEU A 17 -13.02 38.44 7.42
C LEU A 17 -11.93 38.06 8.45
N PHE A 18 -11.68 36.76 8.62
CA PHE A 18 -10.29 36.30 8.65
C PHE A 18 -9.91 35.85 7.23
N SER A 19 -9.68 36.83 6.35
CA SER A 19 -8.96 36.60 5.09
C SER A 19 -7.48 36.48 5.47
N SER A 20 -7.08 35.30 5.92
CA SER A 20 -5.65 34.97 6.04
C SER A 20 -5.08 34.97 4.64
N ILE A 21 -4.35 36.05 4.31
CA ILE A 21 -3.54 36.15 3.09
C ILE A 21 -2.54 34.99 3.15
N LEU A 22 -2.82 33.90 2.43
CA LEU A 22 -1.83 32.88 2.15
C LEU A 22 -0.75 33.54 1.28
N ARG A 23 0.37 33.92 1.90
CA ARG A 23 1.58 34.28 1.15
C ARG A 23 2.15 32.98 0.59
N ALA A 24 1.86 32.70 -0.67
CA ALA A 24 2.59 31.70 -1.42
C ALA A 24 4.06 32.12 -1.47
N GLN A 25 4.93 31.38 -0.80
CA GLN A 25 6.37 31.52 -1.00
C GLN A 25 6.71 30.73 -2.26
N VAL A 26 7.10 31.43 -3.32
CA VAL A 26 7.72 30.80 -4.49
C VAL A 26 9.07 30.31 -4.05
N ILE A 27 9.23 28.99 -3.93
CA ILE A 27 10.54 28.36 -3.78
C ILE A 27 11.29 28.63 -5.07
N GLN A 28 12.29 29.51 -5.02
CA GLN A 28 13.18 29.71 -6.16
C GLN A 28 14.00 28.42 -6.35
N PRO A 29 14.01 27.83 -7.56
CA PRO A 29 14.81 26.65 -7.81
C PRO A 29 16.29 26.99 -7.63
N THR A 30 16.94 26.35 -6.65
CA THR A 30 18.38 26.52 -6.36
C THR A 30 19.25 25.66 -7.29
N VAL A 31 18.67 25.00 -8.29
CA VAL A 31 19.38 24.11 -9.21
C VAL A 31 19.56 24.78 -10.56
N SER A 32 20.83 24.88 -10.98
CA SER A 32 21.25 25.49 -12.25
C SER A 32 20.65 24.80 -13.48
N SER A 33 20.16 23.56 -13.35
CA SER A 33 19.47 22.83 -14.41
C SER A 33 18.76 21.60 -13.84
N TYR A 34 17.55 21.31 -14.33
CA TYR A 34 16.86 20.03 -14.08
C TYR A 34 17.32 18.93 -15.05
N ALA A 35 18.15 19.27 -16.04
CA ALA A 35 18.63 18.31 -17.02
C ALA A 35 19.81 17.51 -16.44
N THR A 36 19.74 16.20 -16.59
CA THR A 36 20.84 15.29 -16.26
C THR A 36 22.06 15.57 -17.13
N SER A 37 23.23 15.66 -16.52
CA SER A 37 24.52 15.75 -17.23
C SER A 37 25.14 14.36 -17.40
N PHE A 38 25.90 14.18 -18.48
CA PHE A 38 26.66 12.96 -18.69
C PHE A 38 27.73 12.82 -17.61
N SER A 39 27.70 11.71 -16.88
CA SER A 39 28.72 11.33 -15.90
C SER A 39 29.35 10.00 -16.30
N LYS A 40 30.59 9.76 -15.87
CA LYS A 40 31.25 8.47 -16.08
C LYS A 40 30.54 7.41 -15.25
N CYS A 41 30.21 6.28 -15.85
CA CYS A 41 29.69 5.12 -15.13
C CYS A 41 30.72 4.66 -14.09
N PRO A 42 30.32 4.37 -12.84
CA PRO A 42 31.21 3.81 -11.84
C PRO A 42 31.85 2.51 -12.36
N PRO A 43 33.18 2.39 -12.38
CA PRO A 43 33.87 1.31 -13.10
C PRO A 43 33.68 -0.09 -12.49
N SER A 44 33.17 -0.19 -11.26
CA SER A 44 33.05 -1.45 -10.51
C SER A 44 31.66 -1.69 -9.91
N THR A 45 30.67 -0.83 -10.18
CA THR A 45 29.31 -0.99 -9.64
C THR A 45 28.38 -1.49 -10.74
N SER A 46 27.91 -2.73 -10.62
CA SER A 46 26.81 -3.21 -11.46
C SER A 46 25.51 -2.53 -11.01
N LEU A 47 24.98 -1.63 -11.84
CA LEU A 47 23.71 -0.96 -11.58
C LEU A 47 22.50 -1.87 -11.88
N LEU A 48 22.71 -2.94 -12.65
CA LEU A 48 21.68 -3.89 -13.02
C LEU A 48 21.95 -5.24 -12.35
N ARG A 49 20.90 -5.85 -11.81
CA ARG A 49 20.93 -7.23 -11.35
C ARG A 49 20.57 -8.15 -12.51
N LEU A 50 21.45 -9.09 -12.84
CA LEU A 50 21.13 -10.17 -13.76
C LEU A 50 20.30 -11.22 -13.03
N ALA A 51 19.03 -11.36 -13.44
CA ALA A 51 18.13 -12.32 -12.82
C ALA A 51 18.38 -13.77 -13.23
N GLY A 52 19.29 -14.02 -14.17
CA GLY A 52 19.48 -15.32 -14.84
C GLY A 52 18.68 -15.44 -16.14
N SER A 53 18.73 -16.61 -16.77
CA SER A 53 18.09 -16.92 -18.05
C SER A 53 17.18 -18.15 -17.92
N PRO A 54 15.96 -18.13 -18.48
CA PRO A 54 15.08 -19.30 -18.46
C PRO A 54 15.71 -20.50 -19.18
N ILE A 55 16.49 -20.25 -20.23
CA ILE A 55 17.16 -21.27 -21.06
C ILE A 55 18.13 -22.11 -20.22
N HIS A 56 18.78 -21.49 -19.24
CA HIS A 56 19.75 -22.14 -18.35
C HIS A 56 19.15 -22.53 -17.00
N SER A 57 17.82 -22.35 -16.82
CA SER A 57 17.09 -22.63 -15.58
C SER A 57 17.71 -22.02 -14.31
N ASN A 58 18.43 -20.90 -14.46
CA ASN A 58 19.14 -20.23 -13.36
C ASN A 58 18.48 -18.90 -12.96
N GLN A 59 17.20 -18.73 -13.28
CA GLN A 59 16.46 -17.54 -12.88
C GLN A 59 16.18 -17.51 -11.38
N SER A 60 16.54 -16.40 -10.73
CA SER A 60 16.38 -16.22 -9.30
C SER A 60 15.75 -14.87 -8.95
N LEU A 61 14.99 -14.89 -7.86
CA LEU A 61 14.47 -13.69 -7.20
C LEU A 61 15.64 -12.85 -6.67
N CYS A 62 15.42 -11.54 -6.54
CA CYS A 62 16.36 -10.72 -5.78
C CYS A 62 16.32 -11.11 -4.29
N GLN A 63 17.38 -10.78 -3.56
CA GLN A 63 17.51 -11.13 -2.15
C GLN A 63 16.38 -10.53 -1.31
N GLU A 64 15.96 -9.32 -1.65
CA GLU A 64 14.90 -8.57 -0.98
C GLU A 64 13.55 -9.26 -1.17
N GLU A 65 13.24 -9.73 -2.37
CA GLU A 65 11.98 -10.44 -2.63
C GLU A 65 11.99 -11.84 -2.00
N ALA A 66 13.12 -12.55 -2.03
CA ALA A 66 13.24 -13.82 -1.32
C ALA A 66 13.09 -13.63 0.21
N ALA A 67 13.58 -12.53 0.77
CA ALA A 67 13.35 -12.18 2.18
C ALA A 67 11.88 -11.82 2.44
N TYR A 68 11.27 -11.02 1.55
CA TYR A 68 9.85 -10.68 1.62
C TYR A 68 8.95 -11.91 1.59
N GLN A 69 9.17 -12.85 0.67
CA GLN A 69 8.37 -14.08 0.58
C GLN A 69 8.47 -14.93 1.85
N ARG A 70 9.68 -15.05 2.43
CA ARG A 70 9.87 -15.76 3.71
C ARG A 70 9.10 -15.09 4.85
N GLY A 71 9.26 -13.77 5.02
CA GLY A 71 8.56 -13.02 6.06
C GLY A 71 7.04 -13.01 5.88
N ARG A 72 6.57 -12.83 4.65
CA ARG A 72 5.13 -12.86 4.33
C ARG A 72 4.54 -14.24 4.57
N ARG A 73 5.25 -15.32 4.24
CA ARG A 73 4.78 -16.69 4.49
C ARG A 73 4.56 -16.95 5.98
N SER A 74 5.48 -16.52 6.85
CA SER A 74 5.30 -16.69 8.31
C SER A 74 4.10 -15.92 8.84
N LEU A 75 3.79 -14.75 8.26
CA LEU A 75 2.64 -13.95 8.67
C LEU A 75 1.31 -14.53 8.17
N ILE A 76 1.26 -15.04 6.94
CA ILE A 76 0.01 -15.50 6.33
C ILE A 76 -0.34 -16.94 6.72
N ALA A 77 0.64 -17.80 7.06
CA ALA A 77 0.38 -19.17 7.48
C ALA A 77 -0.72 -19.32 8.56
N PRO A 78 -0.68 -18.59 9.69
CA PRO A 78 -1.76 -18.65 10.68
C PRO A 78 -3.09 -18.09 10.16
N LEU A 79 -3.07 -17.10 9.26
CA LEU A 79 -4.28 -16.51 8.67
C LEU A 79 -5.01 -17.50 7.76
N TRP A 80 -4.27 -18.26 6.94
CA TRP A 80 -4.85 -19.35 6.14
C TRP A 80 -5.50 -20.40 7.01
N LYS A 81 -4.80 -20.83 8.08
CA LYS A 81 -5.35 -21.80 9.03
C LYS A 81 -6.64 -21.27 9.65
N SER A 82 -6.63 -20.06 10.21
CA SER A 82 -7.80 -19.41 10.80
C SER A 82 -8.98 -19.32 9.82
N CYS A 83 -8.72 -18.91 8.58
CA CYS A 83 -9.75 -18.78 7.55
C CYS A 83 -10.50 -20.09 7.30
N PHE A 84 -9.78 -21.21 7.24
CA PHE A 84 -10.35 -22.53 6.95
C PHE A 84 -10.77 -23.34 8.18
N THR A 85 -10.35 -22.99 9.39
CA THR A 85 -10.80 -23.68 10.61
C THR A 85 -11.96 -22.99 11.32
N SER A 86 -11.98 -21.66 11.31
CA SER A 86 -12.93 -20.85 12.09
C SER A 86 -13.54 -19.68 11.31
N GLY A 87 -13.02 -19.37 10.14
CA GLY A 87 -13.50 -18.27 9.30
C GLY A 87 -14.47 -18.71 8.21
N ILE A 88 -14.60 -17.86 7.19
CA ILE A 88 -15.48 -18.07 6.03
C ILE A 88 -15.19 -19.38 5.28
N GLY A 89 -13.95 -19.87 5.35
CA GLY A 89 -13.51 -21.09 4.70
C GLY A 89 -13.88 -22.36 5.47
N ALA A 90 -14.35 -22.28 6.71
CA ALA A 90 -14.66 -23.46 7.53
C ALA A 90 -15.69 -24.40 6.87
N GLN A 91 -16.63 -23.84 6.11
CA GLN A 91 -17.67 -24.59 5.41
C GLN A 91 -17.16 -25.35 4.17
N THR A 92 -15.92 -25.12 3.74
CA THR A 92 -15.35 -25.77 2.55
C THR A 92 -14.83 -27.18 2.81
N GLY A 93 -14.69 -27.59 4.08
CA GLY A 93 -14.16 -28.91 4.46
C GLY A 93 -12.64 -29.04 4.43
N TYR A 94 -11.89 -27.98 4.08
CA TYR A 94 -10.43 -28.00 3.99
C TYR A 94 -9.68 -27.84 5.32
N ALA A 95 -10.38 -27.82 6.45
CA ALA A 95 -9.76 -27.66 7.78
C ALA A 95 -8.74 -28.77 8.10
N SER A 96 -8.98 -30.00 7.61
CA SER A 96 -8.09 -31.15 7.82
C SER A 96 -6.73 -30.99 7.16
N LEU A 97 -6.61 -30.21 6.08
CA LEU A 97 -5.33 -29.97 5.40
C LEU A 97 -4.30 -29.30 6.33
N PHE A 98 -4.77 -28.47 7.27
CA PHE A 98 -3.92 -27.77 8.24
C PHE A 98 -3.51 -28.63 9.45
N GLN A 99 -3.91 -29.90 9.47
CA GLN A 99 -3.51 -30.89 10.49
C GLN A 99 -2.30 -31.73 10.04
N HIS A 100 -1.95 -31.68 8.76
CA HIS A 100 -0.77 -32.37 8.22
C HIS A 100 0.47 -31.48 8.28
N ASP A 101 1.56 -32.02 8.86
CA ASP A 101 2.83 -31.30 9.00
C ASP A 101 3.49 -30.97 7.65
N ASP A 102 3.20 -31.77 6.61
CA ASP A 102 3.73 -31.57 5.26
C ASP A 102 2.95 -30.52 4.44
N PHE A 103 1.87 -29.96 4.99
CA PHE A 103 1.04 -29.03 4.24
C PHE A 103 1.78 -27.73 3.96
N ARG A 104 1.98 -27.46 2.66
CA ARG A 104 2.61 -26.22 2.20
C ARG A 104 1.54 -25.17 1.95
N ILE A 105 1.66 -24.06 2.67
CA ILE A 105 0.81 -22.88 2.47
C ILE A 105 0.92 -22.39 1.01
N PRO A 106 -0.21 -22.24 0.29
CA PRO A 106 -0.20 -21.78 -1.09
C PRO A 106 0.23 -20.32 -1.21
N ASN A 107 0.88 -19.98 -2.32
CA ASN A 107 1.18 -18.61 -2.67
C ASN A 107 -0.03 -17.99 -3.37
N MET A 108 -0.56 -16.90 -2.83
CA MET A 108 -1.72 -16.18 -3.39
C MET A 108 -1.25 -14.90 -4.05
N ALA A 109 -1.72 -14.69 -5.28
CA ALA A 109 -1.48 -13.50 -6.06
C ALA A 109 -2.82 -12.90 -6.50
N LEU A 110 -2.90 -11.58 -6.47
CA LEU A 110 -4.00 -10.81 -7.01
C LEU A 110 -3.50 -10.12 -8.27
N ALA A 111 -4.19 -10.35 -9.38
CA ALA A 111 -3.95 -9.66 -10.64
C ALA A 111 -5.19 -8.82 -10.96
N HIS A 112 -4.96 -7.55 -11.29
CA HIS A 112 -6.01 -6.63 -11.67
C HIS A 112 -5.64 -5.96 -13.00
N SER A 113 -6.57 -5.96 -13.95
CA SER A 113 -6.36 -5.40 -15.28
C SER A 113 -6.28 -3.86 -15.24
N GLY A 114 -5.58 -3.26 -16.20
CA GLY A 114 -5.65 -1.83 -16.44
C GLY A 114 -7.04 -1.38 -16.92
N GLY A 115 -7.30 -0.08 -16.90
CA GLY A 115 -8.56 0.51 -17.39
C GLY A 115 -8.94 1.85 -16.76
N GLY A 116 -7.94 2.64 -16.35
CA GLY A 116 -8.15 3.96 -15.73
C GLY A 116 -8.96 3.92 -14.44
N LEU A 117 -9.78 4.95 -14.24
CA LEU A 117 -10.57 5.12 -13.01
C LEU A 117 -11.58 3.98 -12.79
N ARG A 118 -12.17 3.44 -13.87
CA ARG A 118 -13.12 2.32 -13.77
C ARG A 118 -12.48 1.08 -13.17
N ALA A 119 -11.31 0.70 -13.68
CA ALA A 119 -10.56 -0.42 -13.14
C ALA A 119 -10.16 -0.15 -11.69
N SER A 120 -9.63 1.03 -11.40
CA SER A 120 -9.19 1.42 -10.06
C SER A 120 -10.31 1.34 -9.00
N LEU A 121 -11.51 1.87 -9.30
CA LEU A 121 -12.66 1.79 -8.40
C LEU A 121 -13.13 0.35 -8.18
N TYR A 122 -13.14 -0.46 -9.24
CA TYR A 122 -13.44 -1.88 -9.11
C TYR A 122 -12.40 -2.60 -8.24
N GLY A 123 -11.11 -2.37 -8.48
CA GLY A 123 -10.02 -2.94 -7.69
C GLY A 123 -10.11 -2.55 -6.22
N ALA A 124 -10.44 -1.29 -5.91
CA ALA A 124 -10.66 -0.84 -4.54
C ALA A 124 -11.84 -1.56 -3.88
N GLY A 125 -12.96 -1.73 -4.59
CA GLY A 125 -14.11 -2.49 -4.09
C GLY A 125 -13.78 -3.97 -3.82
N VAL A 126 -13.00 -4.61 -4.70
CA VAL A 126 -12.54 -5.99 -4.50
C VAL A 126 -11.64 -6.10 -3.27
N LEU A 127 -10.66 -5.20 -3.12
CA LEU A 127 -9.76 -5.20 -1.97
C LEU A 127 -10.48 -4.89 -0.65
N GLN A 128 -11.54 -4.09 -0.67
CA GLN A 128 -12.37 -3.81 0.51
C GLN A 128 -13.19 -5.02 0.96
N ALA A 129 -13.49 -5.94 0.05
CA ALA A 129 -14.27 -7.14 0.33
C ALA A 129 -13.41 -8.35 0.76
N LEU A 130 -12.10 -8.31 0.48
CA LEU A 130 -11.11 -9.32 0.89
C LEU A 130 -10.63 -9.11 2.32
#